data_AF-G2QCK9-F1
#
_entry.id   AF-G2QCK9-F1
#
_cell.length_a   1.000
_cell.length_b   1.000
_cell.length_c   1.000
_cell.angle_alpha   90.00
_cell.angle_beta   90.00
_cell.angle_gamma   90.00
#
_symmetry.space_group_name_H-M   'P 1'
#
loop_
_entity.id
_entity.type
_entity.pdbx_description
1 polymer ?
#
loop_
_entity_poly.entity_id
_entity_poly.type
_entity_poly.pdbx_seq_one_letter_code
_entity_poly.pdbx_strand_id
1 'polypeptide(L)'
;MPTLSAPCAITVVDFSQESLSLQRLDNETLPTFLSRPHPDWAKCRWINVNGLSWDVIKALGRHKNLHRLAIEDIMNTRNRTKAEWFPTHAFIVLTLQKLVHLYEPESDDSDPESEEESRSQKSVSSKRGTKSPRRLFRRLRRALRGRPADEAERRPRKEKMPSLRDAGGYPWSPPTGFSDLPDISQLRTLQRYHTSPNDPRTQYMEKHSALSTRNLAVACEQVSIFLTNDNCIISFFEQSAQDIEGPIIRRLQTNDTIIRQSCDASMVGQAIMDGIIDLAIPVAACYGDVISDLELDVLTRPNIGHTKSLYILISEINKILSFINPITTLINALRDHEAKLAPDVVMSHLLDPSHGVIITPMTNTYLGDVLDHCLLITETLNQLKGSADGMIGLIFNTISANQNESMKQLTIATIIFLPLTFLTGYFGQNFEPFNVLKEDIGYL
;
A
#
# COMPACT_ATOMS: atom_id res chain seq x y z
N MET A 1 7.38 -28.88 -14.23
CA MET A 1 7.71 -28.31 -12.90
C MET A 1 8.01 -26.85 -13.14
N PRO A 2 7.23 -25.89 -12.61
CA PRO A 2 7.57 -24.49 -12.77
C PRO A 2 8.87 -24.24 -12.00
N THR A 3 9.95 -23.96 -12.74
CA THR A 3 11.28 -23.72 -12.17
C THR A 3 11.31 -22.31 -11.61
N LEU A 4 10.77 -22.14 -10.40
CA LEU A 4 11.07 -20.97 -9.57
C LEU A 4 12.56 -21.07 -9.19
N SER A 5 13.40 -20.39 -9.96
CA SER A 5 14.84 -20.24 -9.73
C SER A 5 15.13 -18.75 -9.62
N ALA A 6 14.77 -18.19 -8.48
CA ALA A 6 15.12 -16.82 -8.11
C ALA A 6 16.30 -16.87 -7.13
N PRO A 7 17.22 -15.89 -7.17
CA PRO A 7 18.19 -15.71 -6.11
C PRO A 7 17.44 -15.38 -4.81
N CYS A 8 17.64 -16.21 -3.78
CA CYS A 8 17.03 -16.02 -2.48
C CYS A 8 18.01 -15.35 -1.52
N ALA A 9 17.62 -14.22 -0.93
CA ALA A 9 18.32 -13.65 0.21
C ALA A 9 17.67 -14.19 1.49
N ILE A 10 18.42 -14.94 2.29
CA ILE A 10 17.89 -15.63 3.47
C ILE A 10 18.52 -15.03 4.72
N THR A 11 17.70 -14.54 5.65
CA THR A 11 18.16 -14.08 6.96
C THR A 11 17.69 -15.05 8.02
N VAL A 12 18.64 -15.60 8.80
CA VAL A 12 18.34 -16.40 9.98
C VAL A 12 18.66 -15.60 11.23
N VAL A 13 17.67 -15.49 12.10
CA VAL A 13 17.77 -14.80 13.39
C VAL A 13 17.48 -15.81 14.50
N ASP A 14 18.53 -16.16 15.23
CA ASP A 14 18.42 -16.96 16.45
C ASP A 14 18.44 -16.03 17.65
N PHE A 15 17.44 -16.16 18.53
CA PHE A 15 17.33 -15.26 19.65
C PHE A 15 16.83 -15.91 20.94
N SER A 16 17.31 -15.33 22.03
CA SER A 16 16.85 -15.51 23.40
C SER A 16 16.65 -14.13 24.03
N GLN A 17 16.33 -14.06 25.32
CA GLN A 17 16.22 -12.79 26.02
C GLN A 17 17.58 -12.07 26.12
N GLU A 18 18.68 -12.82 26.22
CA GLU A 18 20.02 -12.30 26.51
C GLU A 18 20.89 -12.16 25.25
N SER A 19 20.72 -13.04 24.27
CA SER A 19 21.60 -13.17 23.11
C SER A 19 20.86 -13.17 21.77
N LEU A 20 21.47 -12.52 20.77
CA LEU A 20 20.96 -12.40 19.40
C LEU A 20 22.07 -12.83 18.44
N SER A 21 21.74 -13.73 17.51
CA SER A 21 22.62 -14.12 16.41
C SER A 21 21.89 -13.87 15.10
N LEU A 22 22.51 -13.09 14.21
CA LEU A 22 21.99 -12.78 12.89
C LEU A 22 22.96 -13.34 11.85
N GLN A 23 22.45 -14.15 10.95
CA GLN A 23 23.22 -14.74 9.85
C GLN A 23 22.48 -14.49 8.53
N ARG A 24 23.22 -14.02 7.52
CA ARG A 24 22.72 -13.89 6.14
C ARG A 24 23.27 -15.05 5.33
N LEU A 25 22.38 -15.68 4.58
CA LEU A 25 22.60 -16.88 3.79
C LEU A 25 22.00 -16.68 2.40
N ASP A 26 22.43 -17.54 1.49
CA ASP A 26 21.97 -17.61 0.10
C ASP A 26 21.53 -19.06 -0.20
N ASN A 27 21.03 -19.33 -1.41
CA ASN A 27 20.57 -20.66 -1.83
C ASN A 27 21.59 -21.79 -1.55
N GLU A 28 22.88 -21.52 -1.81
CA GLU A 28 23.95 -22.53 -1.69
C GLU A 28 24.40 -22.77 -0.25
N THR A 29 24.35 -21.76 0.61
CA THR A 29 24.86 -21.84 1.99
C THR A 29 23.82 -22.36 2.98
N LEU A 30 22.54 -22.28 2.61
CA LEU A 30 21.43 -22.77 3.43
C LEU A 30 21.52 -24.26 3.81
N PRO A 31 21.79 -25.22 2.91
CA PRO A 31 21.86 -26.63 3.27
C PRO A 31 22.97 -26.93 4.29
N THR A 32 24.12 -26.25 4.17
CA THR A 32 25.22 -26.35 5.14
C THR A 32 24.81 -25.81 6.50
N PHE A 33 24.06 -24.70 6.54
CA PHE A 33 23.53 -24.16 7.79
C PHE A 33 22.53 -25.12 8.44
N LEU A 34 21.59 -25.68 7.68
CA LEU A 34 20.57 -26.62 8.18
C LEU A 34 21.17 -27.93 8.71
N SER A 35 22.40 -28.29 8.32
CA SER A 35 23.10 -29.44 8.89
C SER A 35 23.67 -29.20 10.29
N ARG A 36 23.78 -27.93 10.72
CA ARG A 36 24.29 -27.58 12.04
C ARG A 36 23.18 -27.75 13.09
N PRO A 37 23.51 -28.23 14.30
CA PRO A 37 22.53 -28.32 15.37
C PRO A 37 22.00 -26.93 15.73
N HIS A 38 20.74 -26.88 16.17
CA HIS A 38 20.16 -25.67 16.74
C HIS A 38 20.96 -25.27 18.00
N PRO A 39 21.38 -24.01 18.16
CA PRO A 39 22.10 -23.58 19.34
C PRO A 39 21.25 -23.74 20.61
N ASP A 40 21.79 -24.39 21.65
CA ASP A 40 21.04 -24.67 22.89
C ASP A 40 20.55 -23.42 23.64
N TRP A 41 21.22 -22.27 23.42
CA TRP A 41 20.83 -21.00 24.02
C TRP A 41 19.66 -20.33 23.30
N ALA A 42 19.45 -20.64 22.01
CA ALA A 42 18.45 -19.99 21.20
C ALA A 42 17.09 -20.58 21.58
N LYS A 43 16.17 -19.72 22.04
CA LYS A 43 14.82 -20.17 22.41
C LYS A 43 13.88 -20.11 21.21
N CYS A 44 14.10 -19.15 20.32
CA CYS A 44 13.31 -18.93 19.12
C CYS A 44 14.22 -18.74 17.91
N ARG A 45 13.79 -19.28 16.77
CA ARG A 45 14.45 -19.10 15.47
C ARG A 45 13.49 -18.50 14.47
N TRP A 46 13.93 -17.44 13.80
CA TRP A 46 13.24 -16.87 12.64
C TRP A 46 14.08 -17.04 11.39
N ILE A 47 13.52 -17.67 10.36
CA ILE A 47 14.12 -17.83 9.04
C ILE A 47 13.30 -16.98 8.07
N ASN A 48 13.86 -15.89 7.59
CA ASN A 48 13.26 -15.04 6.58
C ASN A 48 13.86 -15.36 5.21
N VAL A 49 13.03 -15.67 4.22
CA VAL A 49 13.44 -15.97 2.85
C VAL A 49 12.84 -14.92 1.93
N ASN A 50 13.69 -14.11 1.29
CA ASN A 50 13.29 -13.19 0.24
C ASN A 50 13.59 -13.79 -1.13
N GLY A 51 12.58 -14.02 -1.96
CA GLY A 51 12.68 -14.74 -3.21
C GLY A 51 12.17 -16.18 -3.08
N LEU A 52 11.46 -16.65 -4.10
CA LEU A 52 10.94 -18.02 -4.13
C LEU A 52 11.85 -18.90 -5.00
N SER A 53 12.51 -19.88 -4.38
CA SER A 53 13.22 -20.92 -5.12
C SER A 53 12.95 -22.32 -4.60
N TRP A 54 12.78 -23.26 -5.53
CA TRP A 54 12.37 -24.63 -5.22
C TRP A 54 13.40 -25.39 -4.38
N ASP A 55 14.69 -25.15 -4.60
CA ASP A 55 15.78 -25.74 -3.82
C ASP A 55 15.70 -25.36 -2.34
N VAL A 56 15.49 -24.08 -2.04
CA VAL A 56 15.34 -23.51 -0.69
C VAL A 56 14.05 -24.02 -0.04
N ILE A 57 12.92 -23.93 -0.74
CA ILE A 57 11.62 -24.40 -0.24
C ILE A 57 11.69 -25.90 0.09
N LYS A 58 12.30 -26.71 -0.78
CA LYS A 58 12.45 -28.16 -0.58
C LYS A 58 13.42 -28.48 0.56
N ALA A 59 14.51 -27.73 0.71
CA ALA A 59 15.48 -27.91 1.80
C ALA A 59 14.83 -27.63 3.17
N LEU A 60 14.16 -26.48 3.30
CA LEU A 60 13.44 -26.11 4.52
C LEU A 60 12.26 -27.04 4.80
N GLY A 61 11.50 -27.40 3.77
CA GLY A 61 10.38 -28.32 3.86
C GLY A 61 10.78 -29.70 4.37
N ARG A 62 11.92 -30.23 3.92
CA ARG A 62 12.47 -31.50 4.44
C ARG A 62 13.01 -31.36 5.85
N HIS A 63 13.74 -30.29 6.14
CA HIS A 63 14.36 -30.08 7.45
C HIS A 63 13.31 -29.94 8.57
N LYS A 64 12.23 -29.21 8.32
CA LYS A 64 11.15 -28.99 9.30
C LYS A 64 9.94 -29.91 9.12
N ASN A 65 10.04 -30.91 8.24
CA ASN A 65 8.96 -31.85 7.93
C ASN A 65 7.61 -31.14 7.64
N LEU A 66 7.65 -30.14 6.75
CA LEU A 66 6.47 -29.36 6.35
C LEU A 66 5.54 -30.21 5.46
N HIS A 67 4.24 -29.94 5.53
CA HIS A 67 3.24 -30.72 4.83
C HIS A 67 3.30 -30.44 3.33
N ARG A 68 3.15 -31.48 2.50
CA ARG A 68 3.29 -31.36 1.04
C ARG A 68 2.30 -30.38 0.42
N LEU A 69 1.06 -30.34 0.92
CA LEU A 69 0.04 -29.40 0.43
C LEU A 69 0.44 -27.94 0.74
N ALA A 70 0.99 -27.68 1.93
CA ALA A 70 1.44 -26.34 2.28
C ALA A 70 2.61 -25.89 1.40
N ILE A 71 3.54 -26.80 1.06
CA ILE A 71 4.63 -26.52 0.11
C ILE A 71 4.09 -26.21 -1.29
N GLU A 72 3.09 -26.97 -1.76
CA GLU A 72 2.43 -26.72 -3.04
C GLU A 72 1.74 -25.35 -3.07
N ASP A 73 1.17 -24.94 -1.94
CA ASP A 73 0.51 -23.64 -1.80
C ASP A 73 1.47 -22.44 -1.78
N ILE A 74 2.74 -22.62 -1.36
CA ILE A 74 3.78 -21.58 -1.56
C ILE A 74 4.06 -21.41 -3.06
N MET A 75 4.11 -22.51 -3.80
CA MET A 75 4.42 -22.51 -5.23
C MET A 75 3.32 -21.86 -6.06
N ASN A 76 2.06 -21.92 -5.58
CA ASN A 76 0.95 -21.23 -6.20
C ASN A 76 0.82 -19.80 -5.63
N THR A 77 1.35 -18.82 -6.36
CA THR A 77 1.41 -17.41 -5.94
C THR A 77 0.07 -16.65 -6.08
N ARG A 78 -1.04 -17.36 -6.26
CA ARG A 78 -2.40 -16.82 -6.40
C ARG A 78 -3.36 -17.39 -5.35
N ASN A 79 -2.81 -17.84 -4.23
CA ASN A 79 -3.61 -18.42 -3.18
C ASN A 79 -4.36 -17.34 -2.40
N ARG A 80 -5.56 -17.70 -1.95
CA ARG A 80 -6.33 -16.86 -1.04
C ARG A 80 -5.66 -16.85 0.33
N THR A 81 -5.79 -15.73 1.05
CA THR A 81 -5.40 -15.63 2.45
C THR A 81 -6.12 -16.71 3.27
N LYS A 82 -5.37 -17.46 4.08
CA LYS A 82 -5.88 -18.56 4.92
C LYS A 82 -4.88 -18.94 6.01
N ALA A 83 -5.39 -19.53 7.09
CA ALA A 83 -4.60 -20.28 8.06
C ALA A 83 -5.03 -21.75 8.05
N GLU A 84 -4.06 -22.66 7.97
CA GLU A 84 -4.26 -24.11 8.03
C GLU A 84 -3.39 -24.70 9.14
N TRP A 85 -3.99 -25.55 9.96
CA TRP A 85 -3.33 -26.17 11.11
C TRP A 85 -2.91 -27.59 10.77
N PHE A 86 -1.61 -27.87 10.82
CA PHE A 86 -1.07 -29.22 10.73
C PHE A 86 -0.49 -29.65 12.09
N PRO A 87 -0.30 -30.96 12.32
CA PRO A 87 0.26 -31.45 13.59
C PRO A 87 1.66 -30.89 13.91
N THR A 88 2.48 -30.61 12.89
CA THR A 88 3.87 -30.13 13.06
C THR A 88 4.02 -28.62 12.91
N HIS A 89 3.10 -27.95 12.20
CA HIS A 89 3.20 -26.52 11.89
C HIS A 89 1.83 -25.93 11.55
N ALA A 90 1.68 -24.62 11.73
CA ALA A 90 0.59 -23.84 11.18
C ALA A 90 1.11 -23.16 9.91
N PHE A 91 0.34 -23.26 8.85
CA PHE A 91 0.61 -22.62 7.58
C PHE A 91 -0.32 -21.42 7.42
N ILE A 92 0.27 -20.25 7.23
CA ILE A 92 -0.45 -18.99 7.06
C ILE A 92 -0.05 -18.40 5.71
N VAL A 93 -1.04 -18.02 4.92
CA VAL A 93 -0.82 -17.28 3.68
C VAL A 93 -1.61 -15.99 3.77
N LEU A 94 -0.97 -14.88 3.41
CA LEU A 94 -1.62 -13.58 3.30
C LEU A 94 -1.02 -12.76 2.15
N THR A 95 -1.71 -11.69 1.80
CA THR A 95 -1.30 -10.77 0.74
C THR A 95 -0.69 -9.52 1.33
N LEU A 96 0.52 -9.17 0.87
CA LEU A 96 1.17 -7.90 1.19
C LEU A 96 0.88 -6.89 0.09
N GLN A 97 0.52 -5.67 0.50
CA GLN A 97 0.35 -4.54 -0.40
C GLN A 97 1.31 -3.44 0.00
N LYS A 98 2.04 -2.89 -0.98
CA LYS A 98 2.94 -1.77 -0.73
C LYS A 98 2.85 -0.72 -1.83
N LEU A 99 3.15 0.51 -1.44
CA LEU A 99 3.24 1.63 -2.36
C LEU A 99 4.64 1.67 -2.98
N VAL A 100 4.70 1.75 -4.31
CA VAL A 100 5.96 1.79 -5.08
C VAL A 100 5.96 3.00 -6.00
N HIS A 101 7.11 3.62 -6.18
CA HIS A 101 7.30 4.70 -7.15
C HIS A 101 7.57 4.14 -8.55
N LEU A 102 6.86 4.70 -9.53
CA LEU A 102 7.15 4.49 -10.95
C LEU A 102 8.19 5.54 -11.36
N TYR A 103 9.48 5.28 -11.10
CA TYR A 103 10.55 6.06 -11.73
C TYR A 103 10.86 5.45 -13.10
N GLU A 104 10.64 6.21 -14.17
CA GLU A 104 11.44 6.03 -15.37
C GLU A 104 12.84 6.57 -15.05
N PRO A 105 13.93 5.82 -15.31
CA PRO A 105 15.26 6.40 -15.19
C PRO A 105 15.31 7.56 -16.20
N GLU A 106 15.34 8.80 -15.70
CA GLU A 106 15.69 9.95 -16.51
C GLU A 106 17.05 9.61 -17.15
N SER A 107 17.09 9.52 -18.47
CA SER A 107 18.34 9.48 -19.22
C SER A 107 19.17 10.67 -18.77
N ASP A 108 20.40 10.41 -18.32
CA ASP A 108 21.42 11.40 -17.95
C ASP A 108 21.43 12.58 -18.94
N ASP A 109 20.75 13.67 -18.60
CA ASP A 109 21.02 14.98 -19.16
C ASP A 109 21.82 15.74 -18.10
N SER A 110 23.13 15.62 -18.27
CA SER A 110 24.20 16.42 -17.70
C SER A 110 23.76 17.80 -17.20
N ASP A 111 23.88 18.02 -15.88
CA ASP A 111 23.93 19.35 -15.26
C ASP A 111 25.03 20.21 -15.91
N PRO A 112 24.76 21.47 -16.28
CA PRO A 112 25.79 22.50 -16.25
C PRO A 112 25.70 23.24 -14.91
N GLU A 113 26.84 23.25 -14.22
CA GLU A 113 27.09 23.87 -12.93
C GLU A 113 26.74 25.38 -12.90
N SER A 114 26.28 25.80 -11.71
CA SER A 114 26.57 27.07 -11.01
C SER A 114 26.47 28.41 -11.75
N GLU A 115 25.62 29.29 -11.22
CA GLU A 115 26.09 30.59 -10.70
C GLU A 115 25.08 31.17 -9.69
N GLU A 116 25.55 31.41 -8.47
CA GLU A 116 24.88 32.25 -7.48
C GLU A 116 25.12 33.72 -7.81
N GLU A 117 24.07 34.54 -7.88
CA GLU A 117 24.22 35.96 -7.57
C GLU A 117 22.97 36.53 -6.86
N SER A 118 23.25 37.48 -5.98
CA SER A 118 22.37 37.91 -4.90
C SER A 118 21.77 39.31 -5.14
N ARG A 119 20.51 39.46 -4.70
CA ARG A 119 19.79 40.70 -4.29
C ARG A 119 19.48 41.79 -5.34
N SER A 120 18.19 42.09 -5.52
CA SER A 120 17.51 43.26 -4.90
C SER A 120 16.06 43.44 -5.38
N GLN A 121 15.25 44.14 -4.58
CA GLN A 121 13.79 44.33 -4.70
C GLN A 121 13.38 45.39 -5.74
N LYS A 122 12.30 45.17 -6.51
CA LYS A 122 10.97 45.86 -6.39
C LYS A 122 10.01 45.63 -7.58
N SER A 123 8.72 45.60 -7.20
CA SER A 123 7.46 45.92 -7.91
C SER A 123 6.94 45.09 -9.10
N VAL A 124 5.86 44.35 -8.79
CA VAL A 124 4.52 44.28 -9.42
C VAL A 124 4.42 44.29 -10.96
N SER A 125 3.99 43.16 -11.53
CA SER A 125 2.91 43.10 -12.54
C SER A 125 2.39 41.66 -12.69
N SER A 126 1.09 41.56 -12.94
CA SER A 126 0.28 40.35 -13.02
C SER A 126 0.66 39.40 -14.16
N LYS A 127 0.64 38.09 -13.89
CA LYS A 127 0.04 37.06 -14.76
C LYS A 127 -0.05 35.73 -13.99
N ARG A 128 -1.26 35.15 -13.96
CA ARG A 128 -1.59 33.86 -13.34
C ARG A 128 -0.96 32.74 -14.16
N GLY A 129 0.04 32.08 -13.59
CA GLY A 129 0.61 30.82 -14.06
C GLY A 129 0.54 29.78 -12.94
N THR A 130 0.18 28.56 -13.33
CA THR A 130 0.01 27.33 -12.56
C THR A 130 1.16 27.07 -11.56
N LYS A 131 0.82 26.82 -10.29
CA LYS A 131 1.81 26.59 -9.21
C LYS A 131 2.23 25.13 -9.16
N SER A 132 3.55 24.91 -9.12
CA SER A 132 4.20 23.59 -9.04
C SER A 132 4.05 22.90 -7.67
N PRO A 133 4.21 21.56 -7.58
CA PRO A 133 3.85 20.74 -6.43
C PRO A 133 4.87 20.75 -5.27
N ARG A 134 5.92 21.59 -5.32
CA ARG A 134 7.03 21.55 -4.34
C ARG A 134 6.71 22.09 -2.93
N ARG A 135 5.48 22.52 -2.64
CA ARG A 135 5.09 23.11 -1.34
C ARG A 135 4.33 22.17 -0.40
N LEU A 136 3.80 21.04 -0.89
CA LEU A 136 3.07 20.07 -0.05
C LEU A 136 3.99 19.26 0.87
N PHE A 137 5.23 18.98 0.42
CA PHE A 137 6.23 18.18 1.14
C PHE A 137 6.63 18.74 2.52
N ARG A 138 6.40 20.03 2.78
CA ARG A 138 6.75 20.67 4.05
C ARG A 138 5.66 20.55 5.13
N ARG A 139 4.42 20.18 4.76
CA ARG A 139 3.32 19.97 5.71
C ARG A 139 3.32 18.54 6.26
N LEU A 140 3.63 17.54 5.44
CA LEU A 140 3.69 16.14 5.89
C LEU A 140 4.77 15.91 6.97
N ARG A 141 5.92 16.60 6.84
CA ARG A 141 7.02 16.52 7.81
C ARG A 141 6.74 17.18 9.17
N ARG A 142 5.68 18.00 9.29
CA ARG A 142 5.28 18.66 10.55
C ARG A 142 4.16 17.92 11.30
N ALA A 143 3.41 17.04 10.63
CA ALA A 143 2.41 16.20 11.29
C ALA A 143 3.02 14.99 12.03
N LEU A 144 4.24 14.58 11.64
CA LEU A 144 4.95 13.42 12.19
C LEU A 144 6.00 13.74 13.28
N ARG A 145 6.06 14.97 13.80
CA ARG A 145 6.90 15.32 14.96
C ARG A 145 6.03 15.86 16.08
N GLY A 146 5.70 14.98 17.03
CA GLY A 146 5.15 15.34 18.32
C GLY A 146 6.02 16.37 19.03
N ARG A 147 5.37 17.31 19.71
CA ARG A 147 5.99 18.31 20.59
C ARG A 147 6.75 17.62 21.73
N PRO A 148 7.81 18.26 22.23
CA PRO A 148 7.90 18.42 23.68
C PRO A 148 8.07 19.89 24.09
N ALA A 149 7.72 20.11 25.35
CA ALA A 149 7.63 21.38 26.05
C ALA A 149 9.00 22.00 26.40
N ASP A 150 8.92 23.26 26.81
CA ASP A 150 9.98 24.20 27.16
C ASP A 150 10.96 23.71 28.25
N GLU A 151 12.27 23.96 28.08
CA GLU A 151 13.11 24.55 29.13
C GLU A 151 14.45 25.07 28.58
N ALA A 152 14.92 26.19 29.14
CA ALA A 152 16.09 26.95 28.75
C ALA A 152 17.38 26.45 29.43
N GLU A 153 18.52 26.45 28.73
CA GLU A 153 19.77 27.14 29.12
C GLU A 153 21.04 26.62 28.37
N ARG A 154 21.81 27.61 27.90
CA ARG A 154 23.30 27.72 27.84
C ARG A 154 24.15 26.59 27.20
N ARG A 155 24.79 26.94 26.08
CA ARG A 155 26.07 26.35 25.60
C ARG A 155 27.26 27.16 26.11
N PRO A 156 28.45 26.54 26.22
CA PRO A 156 29.64 27.15 25.62
C PRO A 156 30.44 26.20 24.71
N ARG A 157 31.50 26.78 24.13
CA ARG A 157 32.21 26.46 22.89
C ARG A 157 33.47 25.59 23.10
N LYS A 158 33.79 24.81 22.03
CA LYS A 158 35.10 24.41 21.47
C LYS A 158 36.00 23.43 22.24
N GLU A 159 36.42 22.37 21.54
CA GLU A 159 37.84 22.04 21.30
C GLU A 159 38.02 21.07 20.11
N LYS A 160 39.20 21.12 19.46
CA LYS A 160 39.57 20.44 18.20
C LYS A 160 40.32 19.12 18.47
N MET A 161 39.88 18.04 17.82
CA MET A 161 40.58 16.89 17.17
C MET A 161 41.87 16.27 17.77
N PRO A 162 42.06 14.93 17.68
CA PRO A 162 42.62 14.36 16.45
C PRO A 162 42.00 13.03 15.96
N SER A 163 42.30 12.76 14.70
CA SER A 163 41.94 11.64 13.83
C SER A 163 42.31 10.25 14.37
N LEU A 164 41.42 9.28 14.15
CA LEU A 164 41.77 7.87 13.99
C LEU A 164 41.02 7.33 12.77
N ARG A 165 41.82 6.85 11.82
CA ARG A 165 41.42 6.07 10.65
C ARG A 165 40.93 4.68 11.10
N ASP A 166 40.13 4.10 10.21
CA ASP A 166 39.82 2.67 10.06
C ASP A 166 38.86 2.02 11.05
N ALA A 167 37.57 2.07 10.71
CA ALA A 167 36.64 0.95 10.85
C ALA A 167 35.51 1.10 9.80
N GLY A 168 35.28 0.04 9.02
CA GLY A 168 34.48 0.03 7.78
C GLY A 168 33.09 0.66 7.90
N GLY A 169 32.80 1.55 6.95
CA GLY A 169 31.57 2.32 6.88
C GLY A 169 30.34 1.47 6.49
N TYR A 170 29.29 1.61 7.29
CA TYR A 170 27.91 1.36 6.89
C TYR A 170 27.44 2.47 5.94
N PRO A 171 26.76 2.19 4.81
CA PRO A 171 25.90 3.17 4.18
C PRO A 171 24.61 3.26 5.01
N TRP A 172 24.41 4.39 5.67
CA TRP A 172 23.19 4.73 6.40
C TRP A 172 22.13 5.24 5.41
N SER A 173 21.05 4.48 5.23
CA SER A 173 19.79 4.99 4.66
C SER A 173 18.76 5.13 5.79
N PRO A 174 18.10 6.29 5.96
CA PRO A 174 17.04 6.47 6.94
C PRO A 174 15.81 5.61 6.58
N PRO A 175 14.96 5.23 7.55
CA PRO A 175 13.72 4.50 7.27
C PRO A 175 12.72 5.46 6.64
N THR A 176 12.76 5.57 5.32
CA THR A 176 11.68 6.09 4.50
C THR A 176 10.79 4.88 4.14
N GLY A 177 9.47 5.00 4.29
CA GLY A 177 8.50 3.99 3.81
C GLY A 177 8.42 3.92 2.28
N PHE A 178 9.58 4.03 1.64
CA PHE A 178 9.82 4.12 0.22
C PHE A 178 11.04 3.23 -0.01
N SER A 179 10.82 2.03 -0.53
CA SER A 179 11.90 1.17 -1.03
C SER A 179 12.19 1.53 -2.49
N ASP A 180 13.46 1.82 -2.77
CA ASP A 180 13.98 1.77 -4.14
C ASP A 180 13.98 0.29 -4.56
N LEU A 181 13.31 -0.03 -5.67
CA LEU A 181 13.16 -1.40 -6.16
C LEU A 181 13.56 -1.54 -7.64
N PRO A 182 14.05 -2.73 -8.02
CA PRO A 182 14.59 -3.04 -9.33
C PRO A 182 13.48 -3.30 -10.38
N ASP A 183 13.88 -3.17 -11.64
CA ASP A 183 13.22 -3.55 -12.90
C ASP A 183 11.67 -3.74 -12.86
N ILE A 184 10.95 -2.72 -13.35
CA ILE A 184 9.48 -2.56 -13.38
C ILE A 184 8.74 -3.79 -13.97
N SER A 185 9.44 -4.63 -14.75
CA SER A 185 8.91 -5.84 -15.37
C SER A 185 8.46 -6.93 -14.39
N GLN A 186 8.97 -6.95 -13.15
CA GLN A 186 8.67 -7.98 -12.16
C GLN A 186 7.60 -7.60 -11.13
N LEU A 187 7.16 -6.33 -11.11
CA LEU A 187 6.16 -5.87 -10.15
C LEU A 187 4.77 -6.40 -10.52
N ARG A 188 4.13 -7.09 -9.57
CA ARG A 188 2.72 -7.47 -9.68
C ARG A 188 1.85 -6.35 -9.16
N THR A 189 1.22 -5.62 -10.07
CA THR A 189 0.24 -4.58 -9.72
C THR A 189 -1.00 -5.19 -9.06
N LEU A 190 -1.74 -4.35 -8.34
CA LEU A 190 -3.09 -4.66 -7.84
C LEU A 190 -3.99 -5.32 -8.90
N GLN A 191 -3.85 -4.91 -10.17
CA GLN A 191 -4.68 -5.40 -11.26
C GLN A 191 -4.22 -6.77 -11.79
N ARG A 192 -2.91 -7.04 -11.76
CA ARG A 192 -2.28 -8.26 -12.28
C ARG A 192 -2.28 -9.43 -11.30
N TYR A 193 -2.45 -9.18 -9.99
CA TYR A 193 -2.33 -10.21 -8.96
C TYR A 193 -3.29 -11.41 -9.15
N HIS A 194 -4.58 -11.15 -9.42
CA HIS A 194 -5.60 -12.20 -9.62
C HIS A 194 -5.92 -12.51 -11.09
N THR A 195 -5.43 -11.71 -12.05
CA THR A 195 -5.82 -11.83 -13.45
C THR A 195 -4.71 -12.44 -14.31
N SER A 196 -5.09 -13.09 -15.42
CA SER A 196 -4.13 -13.48 -16.46
C SER A 196 -3.37 -12.25 -16.97
N PRO A 197 -2.05 -12.33 -17.21
CA PRO A 197 -1.24 -11.18 -17.64
C PRO A 197 -1.70 -10.53 -18.97
N ASN A 198 -2.52 -11.23 -19.77
CA ASN A 198 -3.02 -10.76 -21.07
C ASN A 198 -4.49 -10.31 -21.08
N ASP A 199 -5.08 -9.93 -19.94
CA ASP A 199 -6.44 -9.39 -19.93
C ASP A 199 -6.47 -7.91 -20.41
N PRO A 200 -7.15 -7.58 -21.53
CA PRO A 200 -7.31 -6.20 -21.99
C PRO A 200 -7.92 -5.28 -20.93
N ARG A 201 -8.78 -5.81 -20.06
CA ARG A 201 -9.35 -5.06 -18.93
C ARG A 201 -8.26 -4.66 -17.95
N THR A 202 -7.35 -5.57 -17.60
CA THR A 202 -6.24 -5.30 -16.67
C THR A 202 -5.32 -4.22 -17.23
N GLN A 203 -4.93 -4.32 -18.50
CA GLN A 203 -4.08 -3.30 -19.14
C GLN A 203 -4.76 -1.94 -19.18
N TYR A 204 -6.06 -1.90 -19.49
CA TYR A 204 -6.84 -0.67 -19.46
C TYR A 204 -6.89 -0.07 -18.04
N MET A 205 -7.12 -0.89 -17.01
CA MET A 205 -7.15 -0.44 -15.61
C MET A 205 -5.77 0.03 -15.13
N GLU A 206 -4.68 -0.66 -15.47
CA GLU A 206 -3.31 -0.25 -15.14
C GLU A 206 -2.97 1.10 -15.77
N LYS A 207 -3.29 1.29 -17.06
CA LYS A 207 -3.04 2.54 -17.78
C LYS A 207 -3.81 3.73 -17.20
N HIS A 208 -5.00 3.51 -16.67
CA HIS A 208 -5.86 4.56 -16.12
C HIS A 208 -5.93 4.51 -14.58
N SER A 209 -4.94 3.89 -13.94
CA SER A 209 -4.91 3.75 -12.48
C SER A 209 -4.95 5.13 -11.81
N ALA A 210 -5.67 5.23 -10.70
CA ALA A 210 -5.87 6.50 -10.00
C ALA A 210 -4.55 7.10 -9.49
N LEU A 211 -3.56 6.25 -9.20
CA LEU A 211 -2.26 6.63 -8.67
C LEU A 211 -1.21 6.97 -9.76
N SER A 212 -1.50 6.66 -11.03
CA SER A 212 -0.59 6.93 -12.16
C SER A 212 -0.24 8.41 -12.28
N THR A 213 -1.20 9.30 -12.00
CA THR A 213 -1.02 10.77 -11.98
C THR A 213 0.06 11.23 -11.01
N ARG A 214 0.39 10.41 -9.99
CA ARG A 214 1.38 10.72 -8.95
C ARG A 214 2.68 9.92 -9.10
N ASN A 215 2.89 9.21 -10.21
CA ASN A 215 4.00 8.27 -10.41
C ASN A 215 4.10 7.23 -9.29
N LEU A 216 2.94 6.73 -8.86
CA LEU A 216 2.80 5.74 -7.81
C LEU A 216 2.03 4.53 -8.33
N ALA A 217 2.36 3.36 -7.82
CA ALA A 217 1.63 2.12 -8.05
C ALA A 217 1.52 1.32 -6.75
N VAL A 218 0.50 0.47 -6.66
CA VAL A 218 0.39 -0.52 -5.59
C VAL A 218 0.90 -1.86 -6.10
N ALA A 219 1.96 -2.35 -5.48
CA ALA A 219 2.48 -3.69 -5.69
C ALA A 219 1.85 -4.65 -4.69
N CYS A 220 1.50 -5.85 -5.16
CA CYS A 220 0.93 -6.92 -4.36
C CYS A 220 1.77 -8.18 -4.50
N GLU A 221 2.10 -8.80 -3.37
CA GLU A 221 2.81 -10.08 -3.33
C GLU A 221 2.16 -11.03 -2.32
N GLN A 222 2.38 -12.34 -2.51
CA GLN A 222 1.99 -13.34 -1.54
C GLN A 222 3.09 -13.50 -0.49
N VAL A 223 2.70 -13.54 0.79
CA VAL A 223 3.60 -13.89 1.90
C VAL A 223 3.10 -15.18 2.52
N SER A 224 4.01 -16.14 2.70
CA SER A 224 3.71 -17.43 3.32
C SER A 224 4.52 -17.57 4.60
N ILE A 225 3.86 -17.94 5.69
CA ILE A 225 4.45 -18.05 7.02
C ILE A 225 4.18 -19.46 7.55
N PHE A 226 5.23 -20.09 8.08
CA PHE A 226 5.16 -21.36 8.79
C PHE A 226 5.52 -21.12 10.24
N LEU A 227 4.60 -21.41 11.15
CA LEU A 227 4.87 -21.46 12.58
C LEU A 227 5.00 -22.93 12.98
N THR A 228 6.20 -23.38 13.33
CA THR A 228 6.46 -24.78 13.68
C THR A 228 6.31 -25.02 15.18
N ASN A 229 6.10 -26.28 15.56
CA ASN A 229 5.99 -26.71 16.95
C ASN A 229 7.29 -26.62 17.77
N ASP A 230 8.43 -26.32 17.14
CA ASP A 230 9.74 -26.16 17.80
C ASP A 230 10.13 -24.68 17.96
N ASN A 231 9.14 -23.83 18.21
CA ASN A 231 9.30 -22.37 18.38
C ASN A 231 10.14 -21.71 17.28
N CYS A 232 9.92 -22.13 16.04
CA CYS A 232 10.56 -21.58 14.87
C CYS A 232 9.51 -21.01 13.91
N ILE A 233 9.86 -19.91 13.26
CA ILE A 233 9.04 -19.27 12.24
C ILE A 233 9.81 -19.15 10.94
N ILE A 234 9.17 -19.54 9.84
CA ILE A 234 9.73 -19.41 8.50
C ILE A 234 8.82 -18.50 7.68
N SER A 235 9.34 -17.39 7.19
CA SER A 235 8.62 -16.47 6.32
C SER A 235 9.19 -16.52 4.91
N PHE A 236 8.33 -16.66 3.92
CA PHE A 236 8.65 -16.59 2.50
C PHE A 236 8.00 -15.35 1.89
N PHE A 237 8.83 -14.48 1.36
CA PHE A 237 8.47 -13.30 0.61
C PHE A 237 8.90 -13.47 -0.84
N GLU A 238 8.21 -12.80 -1.76
CA GLU A 238 8.60 -12.82 -3.16
C GLU A 238 9.73 -11.84 -3.45
N GLN A 239 9.58 -10.58 -3.01
CA GLN A 239 10.57 -9.52 -3.26
C GLN A 239 10.70 -8.52 -2.11
N SER A 240 9.65 -8.34 -1.28
CA SER A 240 9.55 -7.22 -0.34
C SER A 240 10.02 -7.51 1.09
N ALA A 241 10.76 -8.60 1.31
CA ALA A 241 11.15 -8.99 2.68
C ALA A 241 11.93 -7.89 3.41
N GLN A 242 12.74 -7.11 2.69
CA GLN A 242 13.59 -6.05 3.26
C GLN A 242 12.79 -4.95 3.96
N ASP A 243 11.58 -4.65 3.46
CA ASP A 243 10.70 -3.60 4.00
C ASP A 243 10.21 -3.96 5.43
N ILE A 244 10.02 -5.25 5.70
CA ILE A 244 9.50 -5.78 6.97
C ILE A 244 10.62 -6.27 7.88
N GLU A 245 11.67 -6.85 7.31
CA GLU A 245 12.78 -7.43 8.05
C GLU A 245 13.52 -6.37 8.90
N GLY A 246 13.82 -5.22 8.30
CA GLY A 246 14.59 -4.16 8.95
C GLY A 246 13.97 -3.67 10.28
N PRO A 247 12.69 -3.25 10.29
CA PRO A 247 11.98 -2.86 11.51
C PRO A 247 11.94 -3.95 12.58
N ILE A 248 11.69 -5.21 12.21
CA ILE A 248 11.62 -6.33 13.17
C ILE A 248 12.98 -6.62 13.78
N ILE A 249 14.05 -6.64 12.98
CA ILE A 249 15.42 -6.87 13.49
C ILE A 249 15.83 -5.75 14.46
N ARG A 250 15.49 -4.49 14.19
CA ARG A 250 15.77 -3.38 15.12
C ARG A 250 15.05 -3.56 16.47
N ARG A 251 13.83 -4.09 16.46
CA ARG A 251 13.10 -4.44 17.69
C ARG A 251 13.83 -5.58 18.42
N LEU A 252 14.22 -6.64 17.72
CA LEU A 252 14.95 -7.78 18.29
C LEU A 252 16.34 -7.43 18.85
N GLN A 253 17.02 -6.42 18.29
CA GLN A 253 18.30 -5.91 18.81
C GLN A 253 18.15 -5.21 20.17
N THR A 254 16.96 -4.75 20.52
CA THR A 254 16.69 -4.06 21.77
C THR A 254 16.09 -5.03 22.79
N ASN A 255 16.82 -5.29 23.88
CA ASN A 255 16.46 -6.27 24.91
C ASN A 255 15.12 -5.98 25.62
N ASP A 256 14.72 -4.72 25.72
CA ASP A 256 13.51 -4.32 26.45
C ASP A 256 12.22 -4.42 25.62
N THR A 257 12.30 -4.86 24.37
CA THR A 257 11.10 -4.99 23.53
C THR A 257 10.34 -6.27 23.83
N ILE A 258 9.01 -6.22 23.69
CA ILE A 258 8.12 -7.35 23.95
C ILE A 258 8.48 -8.58 23.09
N ILE A 259 8.84 -8.38 21.81
CA ILE A 259 9.24 -9.48 20.91
C ILE A 259 10.49 -10.20 21.43
N ARG A 260 11.41 -9.43 22.01
CA ARG A 260 12.67 -9.96 22.54
C ARG A 260 12.49 -10.64 23.89
N GLN A 261 11.63 -10.11 24.75
CA GLN A 261 11.30 -10.69 26.05
C GLN A 261 10.45 -11.97 25.92
N SER A 262 9.51 -12.01 24.98
CA SER A 262 8.60 -13.15 24.81
C SER A 262 9.31 -14.42 24.34
N CYS A 263 10.42 -14.29 23.62
CA CYS A 263 11.17 -15.42 23.04
C CYS A 263 10.27 -16.41 22.28
N ASP A 264 9.24 -15.89 21.60
CA ASP A 264 8.16 -16.69 21.01
C ASP A 264 8.05 -16.41 19.51
N ALA A 265 8.01 -17.48 18.72
CA ALA A 265 7.85 -17.44 17.28
C ALA A 265 6.48 -16.89 16.87
N SER A 266 5.43 -17.11 17.67
CA SER A 266 4.09 -16.59 17.37
C SER A 266 4.02 -15.06 17.51
N MET A 267 4.80 -14.46 18.43
CA MET A 267 5.01 -13.01 18.51
C MET A 267 5.76 -12.44 17.32
N VAL A 268 6.75 -13.15 16.77
CA VAL A 268 7.42 -12.73 15.52
C VAL A 268 6.44 -12.79 14.35
N GLY A 269 5.59 -13.83 14.30
CA GLY A 269 4.52 -13.93 13.31
C GLY A 269 3.54 -12.75 13.38
N GLN A 270 3.15 -12.35 14.59
CA GLN A 270 2.37 -11.13 14.81
C GLN A 270 3.10 -9.89 14.27
N ALA A 271 4.38 -9.72 14.57
CA ALA A 271 5.16 -8.57 14.10
C ALA A 271 5.31 -8.53 12.57
N ILE A 272 5.37 -9.68 11.90
CA ILE A 272 5.35 -9.77 10.43
C ILE A 272 3.99 -9.34 9.88
N MET A 273 2.89 -9.82 10.45
CA MET A 273 1.54 -9.43 10.03
C MET A 273 1.27 -7.93 10.26
N ASP A 274 1.68 -7.41 11.41
CA ASP A 274 1.63 -5.99 11.75
C ASP A 274 2.40 -5.14 10.73
N GLY A 275 3.65 -5.51 10.43
CA GLY A 275 4.44 -4.85 9.39
C GLY A 275 3.81 -4.89 8.00
N ILE A 276 3.10 -5.97 7.65
CA ILE A 276 2.35 -6.06 6.38
C ILE A 276 1.17 -5.09 6.35
N ILE A 277 0.43 -4.97 7.44
CA ILE A 277 -0.73 -4.08 7.54
C ILE A 277 -0.30 -2.62 7.60
N ASP A 278 0.82 -2.32 8.28
CA ASP A 278 1.42 -0.99 8.33
C ASP A 278 1.79 -0.46 6.93
N LEU A 279 2.23 -1.33 6.03
CA LEU A 279 2.51 -0.97 4.63
C LEU A 279 1.24 -0.60 3.83
N ALA A 280 0.06 -1.04 4.27
CA ALA A 280 -1.22 -0.70 3.64
C ALA A 280 -1.79 0.66 4.09
N ILE A 281 -1.36 1.17 5.25
CA ILE A 281 -1.76 2.51 5.74
C ILE A 281 -1.43 3.63 4.73
N PRO A 282 -0.18 3.78 4.23
CA PRO A 282 0.14 4.81 3.25
C PRO A 282 -0.60 4.60 1.91
N VAL A 283 -0.94 3.36 1.56
CA VAL A 283 -1.76 3.06 0.37
C VAL A 283 -3.15 3.69 0.53
N ALA A 284 -3.84 3.43 1.64
CA ALA A 284 -5.16 4.00 1.91
C ALA A 284 -5.13 5.54 1.96
N ALA A 285 -4.10 6.13 2.56
CA ALA A 285 -3.91 7.59 2.59
C ALA A 285 -3.78 8.19 1.17
N CYS A 286 -3.01 7.54 0.27
CA CYS A 286 -2.86 8.02 -1.10
C CYS A 286 -4.18 7.98 -1.88
N TYR A 287 -4.99 6.93 -1.71
CA TYR A 287 -6.34 6.88 -2.31
C TYR A 287 -7.27 7.96 -1.74
N GLY A 288 -7.14 8.26 -0.44
CA GLY A 288 -7.88 9.36 0.20
C GLY A 288 -7.57 10.72 -0.41
N ASP A 289 -6.28 11.00 -0.64
CA ASP A 289 -5.86 12.23 -1.30
C ASP A 289 -6.40 12.33 -2.74
N VAL A 290 -6.37 11.23 -3.51
CA VAL A 290 -6.87 11.24 -4.90
C VAL A 290 -8.39 11.47 -4.95
N ILE A 291 -9.14 10.90 -4.00
CA ILE A 291 -10.57 11.19 -3.86
C ILE A 291 -10.80 12.67 -3.53
N SER A 292 -10.01 13.24 -2.63
CA SER A 292 -10.15 14.65 -2.23
C SER A 292 -9.88 15.60 -3.39
N ASP A 293 -8.89 15.28 -4.24
CA ASP A 293 -8.61 16.06 -5.46
C ASP A 293 -9.80 15.96 -6.45
N LEU A 294 -10.33 14.75 -6.68
CA LEU A 294 -11.50 14.54 -7.56
C LEU A 294 -12.76 15.21 -7.01
N GLU A 295 -12.95 15.25 -5.69
CA GLU A 295 -14.06 15.92 -5.04
C GLU A 295 -14.05 17.42 -5.32
N LEU A 296 -12.89 18.05 -5.19
CA LEU A 296 -12.74 19.46 -5.52
C LEU A 296 -13.04 19.75 -6.99
N ASP A 297 -12.59 18.89 -7.90
CA ASP A 297 -12.85 19.03 -9.33
C ASP A 297 -14.34 18.87 -9.65
N VAL A 298 -15.01 17.90 -9.04
CA VAL A 298 -16.46 17.66 -9.21
C VAL A 298 -17.31 18.81 -8.67
N LEU A 299 -16.95 19.36 -7.50
CA LEU A 299 -17.66 20.49 -6.90
C LEU A 299 -17.47 21.80 -7.68
N THR A 300 -16.32 22.00 -8.31
CA THR A 300 -16.04 23.23 -9.07
C THR A 300 -16.54 23.16 -10.50
N ARG A 301 -16.37 22.01 -11.18
CA ARG A 301 -16.72 21.79 -12.59
C ARG A 301 -17.15 20.33 -12.82
N PRO A 302 -18.44 20.02 -12.62
CA PRO A 302 -18.93 18.66 -12.84
C PRO A 302 -18.81 18.27 -14.32
N ASN A 303 -18.14 17.15 -14.60
CA ASN A 303 -17.95 16.61 -15.94
C ASN A 303 -18.21 15.09 -15.92
N ILE A 304 -18.90 14.59 -16.95
CA ILE A 304 -19.14 13.15 -17.13
C ILE A 304 -17.82 12.36 -17.22
N GLY A 305 -16.73 12.95 -17.67
CA GLY A 305 -15.40 12.33 -17.69
C GLY A 305 -14.94 11.87 -16.30
N HIS A 306 -15.27 12.62 -15.24
CA HIS A 306 -14.88 12.27 -13.86
C HIS A 306 -15.55 10.97 -13.39
N THR A 307 -16.72 10.59 -13.93
CA THR A 307 -17.39 9.33 -13.56
C THR A 307 -16.55 8.10 -13.89
N LYS A 308 -15.77 8.14 -14.99
CA LYS A 308 -14.86 7.05 -15.36
C LYS A 308 -13.73 6.91 -14.34
N SER A 309 -13.11 8.03 -13.96
CA SER A 309 -12.03 8.04 -12.95
C SER A 309 -12.53 7.55 -11.59
N LEU A 310 -13.70 8.02 -11.16
CA LEU A 310 -14.35 7.57 -9.92
C LEU A 310 -14.66 6.07 -9.95
N TYR A 311 -15.16 5.55 -11.08
CA TYR A 311 -15.43 4.11 -11.22
C TYR A 311 -14.15 3.26 -11.15
N ILE A 312 -13.07 3.69 -11.81
CA ILE A 312 -11.76 2.99 -11.73
C ILE A 312 -11.28 2.97 -10.29
N LEU A 313 -11.35 4.11 -9.60
CA LEU A 313 -10.97 4.23 -8.21
C LEU A 313 -11.78 3.30 -7.30
N ILE A 314 -13.11 3.25 -7.46
CA ILE A 314 -13.98 2.29 -6.75
C ILE A 314 -13.54 0.85 -7.03
N SER A 315 -13.21 0.52 -8.28
CA SER A 315 -12.75 -0.82 -8.64
C SER A 315 -11.40 -1.17 -7.99
N GLU A 316 -10.48 -0.21 -7.85
CA GLU A 316 -9.20 -0.38 -7.17
C GLU A 316 -9.39 -0.54 -5.65
N ILE A 317 -10.21 0.30 -5.03
CA ILE A 317 -10.56 0.18 -3.60
C ILE A 317 -11.17 -1.19 -3.29
N ASN A 318 -12.10 -1.67 -4.12
CA ASN A 318 -12.70 -3.00 -3.92
C ASN A 318 -11.65 -4.12 -3.99
N LYS A 319 -10.61 -3.98 -4.83
CA LYS A 319 -9.50 -4.95 -4.88
C LYS A 319 -8.67 -4.90 -3.61
N ILE A 320 -8.32 -3.71 -3.11
CA ILE A 320 -7.60 -3.55 -1.84
C ILE A 320 -8.40 -4.17 -0.68
N LEU A 321 -9.71 -3.90 -0.62
CA LEU A 321 -10.63 -4.50 0.35
C LEU A 321 -10.66 -6.03 0.24
N SER A 322 -10.63 -6.59 -0.98
CA SER A 322 -10.63 -8.05 -1.18
C SER A 322 -9.38 -8.75 -0.64
N PHE A 323 -8.28 -8.01 -0.45
CA PHE A 323 -7.04 -8.50 0.14
C PHE A 323 -7.01 -8.34 1.65
N ILE A 324 -7.50 -7.20 2.18
CA ILE A 324 -7.47 -6.90 3.63
C ILE A 324 -8.57 -7.67 4.39
N ASN A 325 -9.79 -7.79 3.85
CA ASN A 325 -10.90 -8.46 4.54
C ASN A 325 -10.58 -9.91 4.94
N PRO A 326 -9.96 -10.74 4.09
CA PRO A 326 -9.53 -12.08 4.49
C PRO A 326 -8.45 -12.09 5.59
N ILE A 327 -7.63 -11.03 5.71
CA ILE A 327 -6.63 -10.93 6.79
C ILE A 327 -7.34 -10.77 8.14
N THR A 328 -8.44 -10.02 8.19
CA THR A 328 -9.31 -9.95 9.39
C THR A 328 -9.80 -11.33 9.82
N THR A 329 -10.25 -12.16 8.87
CA THR A 329 -10.69 -13.54 9.15
C THR A 329 -9.52 -14.43 9.59
N LEU A 330 -8.35 -14.27 8.96
CA LEU A 330 -7.12 -14.97 9.34
C LEU A 330 -6.72 -14.64 10.79
N ILE A 331 -6.69 -13.36 11.16
CA ILE A 331 -6.31 -12.93 12.51
C ILE A 331 -7.31 -13.49 13.53
N ASN A 332 -8.61 -13.47 13.23
CA ASN A 332 -9.61 -14.09 14.10
C ASN A 332 -9.39 -15.61 14.23
N ALA A 333 -9.09 -16.32 13.14
CA ALA A 333 -8.78 -17.76 13.20
C ALA A 333 -7.53 -18.06 14.03
N LEU A 334 -6.52 -17.19 14.01
CA LEU A 334 -5.35 -17.29 14.88
C LEU A 334 -5.70 -16.99 16.35
N ARG A 335 -6.57 -16.01 16.60
CA ARG A 335 -7.02 -15.68 17.97
C ARG A 335 -7.94 -16.76 18.55
N ASP A 336 -8.77 -17.40 17.75
CA ASP A 336 -9.67 -18.47 18.21
C ASP A 336 -8.92 -19.76 18.59
N HIS A 337 -7.71 -19.96 18.06
CA HIS A 337 -6.79 -21.04 18.45
C HIS A 337 -6.06 -20.72 19.78
N GLU A 338 -6.66 -19.89 20.64
CA GLU A 338 -6.09 -19.52 21.93
C GLU A 338 -5.85 -20.77 22.79
N ALA A 339 -4.57 -21.00 23.09
CA ALA A 339 -4.17 -21.87 24.16
C ALA A 339 -4.54 -21.20 25.50
N LYS A 340 -5.62 -21.65 26.14
CA LYS A 340 -5.95 -21.31 27.53
C LYS A 340 -4.94 -21.97 28.48
N LEU A 341 -3.69 -21.50 28.44
CA LEU A 341 -2.59 -21.98 29.28
C LEU A 341 -2.08 -20.86 30.19
N ALA A 342 -1.71 -21.24 31.41
CA ALA A 342 -1.07 -20.33 32.35
C ALA A 342 0.35 -19.95 31.86
N PRO A 343 0.81 -18.69 32.08
CA PRO A 343 2.06 -18.16 31.50
C PRO A 343 3.30 -19.02 31.76
N ASP A 344 3.41 -19.60 32.95
CA ASP A 344 4.57 -20.40 33.36
C ASP A 344 4.69 -21.73 32.60
N VAL A 345 3.56 -22.29 32.16
CA VAL A 345 3.50 -23.57 31.44
C VAL A 345 3.74 -23.37 29.95
N VAL A 346 3.44 -22.17 29.42
CA VAL A 346 3.60 -21.83 28.00
C VAL A 346 5.04 -22.04 27.54
N MET A 347 6.04 -21.58 28.31
CA MET A 347 7.44 -21.70 27.91
C MET A 347 7.92 -23.15 27.82
N SER A 348 7.47 -24.04 28.70
CA SER A 348 7.78 -25.46 28.61
C SER A 348 7.10 -26.13 27.40
N HIS A 349 5.88 -25.73 27.06
CA HIS A 349 5.15 -26.29 25.92
C HIS A 349 5.69 -25.80 24.57
N LEU A 350 6.21 -24.57 24.48
CA LEU A 350 6.82 -24.05 23.26
C LEU A 350 8.09 -24.79 22.84
N LEU A 351 8.81 -25.37 23.81
CA LEU A 351 10.03 -26.14 23.58
C LEU A 351 9.76 -27.64 23.43
N ASP A 352 8.54 -28.10 23.71
CA ASP A 352 8.16 -29.51 23.61
C ASP A 352 7.38 -29.77 22.31
N PRO A 353 7.98 -30.46 21.32
CA PRO A 353 7.35 -30.72 20.04
C PRO A 353 6.06 -31.56 20.13
N SER A 354 5.80 -32.20 21.27
CA SER A 354 4.61 -33.03 21.49
C SER A 354 3.31 -32.23 21.59
N HIS A 355 3.38 -30.94 21.91
CA HIS A 355 2.20 -30.11 22.20
C HIS A 355 1.61 -29.37 20.98
N GLY A 356 2.06 -29.71 19.77
CA GLY A 356 1.58 -29.08 18.53
C GLY A 356 1.92 -27.60 18.45
N VAL A 357 1.25 -26.86 17.57
CA VAL A 357 1.49 -25.42 17.40
C VAL A 357 0.63 -24.62 18.35
N ILE A 358 1.25 -23.70 19.08
CA ILE A 358 0.60 -22.90 20.10
C ILE A 358 0.72 -21.42 19.75
N ILE A 359 -0.37 -20.68 19.89
CA ILE A 359 -0.37 -19.23 19.90
C ILE A 359 -0.43 -18.78 21.35
N THR A 360 0.55 -17.99 21.77
CA THR A 360 0.65 -17.59 23.17
C THR A 360 -0.44 -16.58 23.54
N PRO A 361 -0.91 -16.54 24.81
CA PRO A 361 -1.90 -15.56 25.26
C PRO A 361 -1.43 -14.10 25.06
N MET A 362 -0.12 -13.87 25.15
CA MET A 362 0.48 -12.58 24.84
C MET A 362 0.28 -12.24 23.36
N THR A 363 0.59 -13.16 22.45
CA THR A 363 0.33 -12.98 21.01
C THR A 363 -1.15 -12.76 20.72
N ASN A 364 -2.06 -13.47 21.38
CA ASN A 364 -3.51 -13.24 21.22
C ASN A 364 -3.89 -11.77 21.49
N THR A 365 -3.33 -11.17 22.53
CA THR A 365 -3.58 -9.76 22.89
C THR A 365 -3.06 -8.82 21.81
N TYR A 366 -1.83 -9.00 21.33
CA TYR A 366 -1.24 -8.14 20.28
C TYR A 366 -1.84 -8.37 18.88
N LEU A 367 -2.39 -9.56 18.61
CA LEU A 367 -3.18 -9.80 17.40
C LEU A 367 -4.46 -8.94 17.37
N GLY A 368 -4.97 -8.52 18.54
CA GLY A 368 -6.07 -7.56 18.63
C GLY A 368 -5.72 -6.19 18.02
N ASP A 369 -4.49 -5.72 18.21
CA ASP A 369 -4.02 -4.44 17.65
C ASP A 369 -3.94 -4.49 16.12
N VAL A 370 -3.39 -5.59 15.58
CA VAL A 370 -3.34 -5.82 14.12
C VAL A 370 -4.76 -5.90 13.54
N LEU A 371 -5.70 -6.51 14.26
CA LEU A 371 -7.10 -6.58 13.88
C LEU A 371 -7.73 -5.17 13.83
N ASP A 372 -7.49 -4.34 14.84
CA ASP A 372 -8.00 -2.97 14.91
C ASP A 372 -7.45 -2.12 13.75
N HIS A 373 -6.16 -2.26 13.42
CA HIS A 373 -5.57 -1.63 12.23
C HIS A 373 -6.22 -2.11 10.92
N CYS A 374 -6.49 -3.40 10.77
CA CYS A 374 -7.20 -3.93 9.60
C CYS A 374 -8.61 -3.35 9.47
N LEU A 375 -9.35 -3.28 10.58
CA LEU A 375 -10.70 -2.71 10.62
C LEU A 375 -10.70 -1.22 10.30
N LEU A 376 -9.76 -0.46 10.85
CA LEU A 376 -9.61 0.97 10.59
C LEU A 376 -9.34 1.25 9.10
N ILE A 377 -8.42 0.50 8.47
CA ILE A 377 -8.11 0.66 7.04
C ILE A 377 -9.34 0.29 6.19
N THR A 378 -10.01 -0.81 6.53
CA THR A 378 -11.21 -1.28 5.82
C THR A 378 -12.33 -0.25 5.88
N GLU A 379 -12.60 0.32 7.06
CA GLU A 379 -13.60 1.36 7.24
C GLU A 379 -13.26 2.63 6.45
N THR A 380 -11.99 3.06 6.51
CA THR A 380 -11.51 4.22 5.75
C THR A 380 -11.73 4.02 4.25
N LEU A 381 -11.37 2.85 3.71
CA LEU A 381 -11.57 2.51 2.31
C LEU A 381 -13.06 2.44 1.91
N ASN A 382 -13.92 1.93 2.79
CA ASN A 382 -15.37 1.91 2.55
C ASN A 382 -15.97 3.33 2.55
N GLN A 383 -15.52 4.21 3.45
CA GLN A 383 -15.93 5.61 3.47
C GLN A 383 -15.51 6.32 2.17
N LEU A 384 -14.27 6.10 1.73
CA LEU A 384 -13.74 6.62 0.47
C LEU A 384 -14.55 6.15 -0.74
N LYS A 385 -14.89 4.86 -0.80
CA LYS A 385 -15.78 4.31 -1.82
C LYS A 385 -17.16 4.96 -1.79
N GLY A 386 -17.77 5.11 -0.61
CA GLY A 386 -19.07 5.77 -0.45
C GLY A 386 -19.06 7.23 -0.91
N SER A 387 -17.97 7.97 -0.64
CA SER A 387 -17.78 9.33 -1.15
C SER A 387 -17.73 9.35 -2.69
N ALA A 388 -16.99 8.42 -3.30
CA ALA A 388 -16.92 8.29 -4.75
C ALA A 388 -18.30 8.01 -5.40
N ASP A 389 -19.09 7.11 -4.82
CA ASP A 389 -20.46 6.83 -5.26
C ASP A 389 -21.36 8.09 -5.12
N GLY A 390 -21.23 8.84 -4.03
CA GLY A 390 -21.94 10.10 -3.81
C GLY A 390 -21.59 11.17 -4.85
N MET A 391 -20.31 11.30 -5.22
CA MET A 391 -19.84 12.21 -6.27
C MET A 391 -20.38 11.83 -7.65
N ILE A 392 -20.46 10.54 -7.98
CA ILE A 392 -21.09 10.09 -9.24
C ILE A 392 -22.55 10.57 -9.28
N GLY A 393 -23.30 10.42 -8.19
CA GLY A 393 -24.66 10.94 -8.06
C GLY A 393 -24.75 12.46 -8.22
N LEU A 394 -23.84 13.21 -7.58
CA LEU A 394 -23.77 14.66 -7.71
C LEU A 394 -23.55 15.09 -9.16
N ILE A 395 -22.61 14.46 -9.88
CA ILE A 395 -22.31 14.78 -11.29
C ILE A 395 -23.58 14.65 -12.15
N PHE A 396 -24.31 13.53 -12.03
CA PHE A 396 -25.52 13.31 -12.82
C PHE A 396 -26.64 14.31 -12.47
N ASN A 397 -26.81 14.63 -11.19
CA ASN A 397 -27.81 15.59 -10.74
C ASN A 397 -27.49 17.02 -11.25
N THR A 398 -26.24 17.45 -11.18
CA THR A 398 -25.85 18.78 -11.65
C THR A 398 -25.91 18.90 -13.17
N ILE A 399 -25.49 17.88 -13.92
CA ILE A 399 -25.63 17.87 -15.39
C ILE A 399 -27.11 17.95 -15.79
N SER A 400 -27.97 17.17 -15.12
CA SER A 400 -29.42 17.19 -15.39
C SER A 400 -30.06 18.55 -15.07
N ALA A 401 -29.64 19.19 -13.97
CA ALA A 401 -30.10 20.54 -13.62
C ALA A 401 -29.69 21.57 -14.67
N ASN A 402 -28.43 21.56 -15.12
CA ASN A 402 -27.93 22.46 -16.15
C ASN A 402 -28.62 22.22 -17.51
N GLN A 403 -28.91 20.96 -17.85
CA GLN A 403 -29.65 20.62 -19.06
C GLN A 403 -31.09 21.13 -19.00
N ASN A 404 -31.76 21.00 -17.85
CA ASN A 404 -33.10 21.54 -17.63
C ASN A 404 -33.12 23.08 -17.74
N GLU A 405 -32.12 23.75 -17.17
CA GLU A 405 -31.98 25.20 -17.29
C GLU A 405 -31.74 25.64 -18.74
N SER A 406 -30.85 24.94 -19.46
CA SER A 406 -30.58 25.20 -20.87
C SER A 406 -31.82 24.99 -21.75
N MET A 407 -32.59 23.92 -21.50
CA MET A 407 -33.87 23.69 -22.18
C MET A 407 -34.88 24.80 -21.90
N LYS A 408 -34.97 25.29 -20.65
CA LYS A 408 -35.84 26.42 -20.30
C LYS A 408 -35.46 27.68 -21.06
N GLN A 409 -34.17 28.01 -21.13
CA GLN A 409 -33.68 29.18 -21.86
C GLN A 409 -33.99 29.08 -23.37
N LEU A 410 -33.72 27.93 -24.00
CA LEU A 410 -34.04 27.70 -25.40
C LEU A 410 -35.55 27.77 -25.67
N THR A 411 -36.36 27.23 -24.76
CA THR A 411 -37.84 27.26 -24.87
C THR A 411 -38.36 28.68 -24.78
N ILE A 412 -37.85 29.50 -23.86
CA ILE A 412 -38.23 30.93 -23.75
C ILE A 412 -37.90 31.66 -25.05
N ALA A 413 -36.69 31.47 -25.59
CA ALA A 413 -36.31 32.07 -26.87
C ALA A 413 -37.25 31.60 -28.00
N THR A 414 -37.57 30.30 -28.05
CA THR A 414 -38.46 29.73 -29.06
C THR A 414 -39.88 30.28 -28.93
N ILE A 415 -40.44 30.39 -27.73
CA ILE A 415 -41.78 30.95 -27.49
C ILE A 415 -41.87 32.41 -27.95
N ILE A 416 -40.79 33.20 -27.81
CA ILE A 416 -40.74 34.58 -28.28
C ILE A 416 -40.60 34.62 -29.81
N PHE A 417 -39.64 33.90 -30.38
CA PHE A 417 -39.31 34.05 -31.80
C PHE A 417 -40.21 33.25 -32.75
N LEU A 418 -40.81 32.13 -32.33
CA LEU A 418 -41.63 31.30 -33.22
C LEU A 418 -42.88 32.05 -33.73
N PRO A 419 -43.68 32.75 -32.90
CA PRO A 419 -44.82 33.52 -33.38
C PRO A 419 -44.40 34.74 -34.22
N LEU A 420 -43.31 35.41 -33.83
CA LEU A 420 -42.77 36.54 -34.60
C LEU A 420 -42.28 36.08 -35.98
N THR A 421 -41.60 34.94 -36.05
CA THR A 421 -41.13 34.34 -37.31
C THR A 421 -42.30 33.89 -38.17
N PHE A 422 -43.37 33.36 -37.56
CA PHE A 422 -44.61 33.06 -38.28
C PHE A 422 -45.24 34.33 -38.87
N LEU A 423 -45.30 35.42 -38.10
CA LEU A 423 -45.85 36.69 -38.56
C LEU A 423 -45.03 37.27 -39.72
N THR A 424 -43.71 37.35 -39.58
CA THR A 424 -42.83 37.84 -40.66
C THR A 424 -42.86 36.91 -41.87
N GLY A 425 -42.95 35.60 -41.65
CA GLY A 425 -43.11 34.61 -42.72
C GLY A 425 -44.46 34.72 -43.44
N TYR A 426 -45.54 35.10 -42.76
CA TYR A 426 -46.85 35.37 -43.37
C TYR A 426 -46.79 36.61 -44.26
N PHE A 427 -46.26 37.73 -43.75
CA PHE A 427 -46.12 38.97 -44.51
C PHE A 427 -45.03 38.92 -45.59
N GLY A 428 -44.11 37.96 -45.54
CA GLY A 428 -43.07 37.72 -46.55
C GLY A 428 -43.50 36.81 -47.71
N GLN A 429 -44.75 36.34 -47.78
CA GLN A 429 -45.26 35.49 -48.85
C GLN A 429 -45.74 36.29 -50.07
N ASN A 430 -45.47 35.78 -51.26
CA ASN A 430 -45.88 36.40 -52.52
C ASN A 430 -47.28 35.91 -52.95
N PHE A 431 -48.36 36.55 -52.47
CA PHE A 431 -49.73 36.28 -52.91
C PHE A 431 -50.29 37.40 -53.80
N GLU A 432 -51.00 37.03 -54.88
CA GLU A 432 -51.50 38.00 -55.89
C GLU A 432 -52.74 38.82 -55.49
N PRO A 433 -53.55 38.46 -54.45
CA PRO A 433 -54.40 39.43 -53.78
C PRO A 433 -53.95 39.67 -52.33
N PHE A 434 -53.04 40.62 -52.11
CA PHE A 434 -52.63 41.04 -50.77
C PHE A 434 -53.26 42.39 -50.39
N ASN A 435 -54.50 42.34 -49.89
CA ASN A 435 -55.31 43.55 -49.61
C ASN A 435 -54.73 44.45 -48.50
N VAL A 436 -53.86 43.93 -47.63
CA VAL A 436 -53.26 44.68 -46.51
C VAL A 436 -52.26 45.75 -46.99
N LEU A 437 -51.69 45.61 -48.19
CA LEU A 437 -50.83 46.63 -48.82
C LEU A 437 -51.61 47.86 -49.34
N LYS A 438 -52.94 47.80 -49.38
CA LYS A 438 -53.79 48.91 -49.87
C LYS A 438 -54.23 49.88 -48.75
N GLU A 439 -53.93 49.56 -47.50
CA GLU A 439 -54.22 50.41 -46.33
C GLU A 439 -52.98 51.24 -45.96
N ASP A 440 -53.16 52.54 -45.67
CA ASP A 440 -52.08 53.54 -45.47
C ASP A 440 -51.18 53.31 -44.23
N ILE A 441 -51.46 52.30 -43.39
CA ILE A 441 -50.81 52.11 -42.07
C ILE A 441 -50.11 50.74 -41.96
N GLY A 442 -49.68 50.17 -43.10
CA GLY A 442 -49.34 48.76 -43.19
C GLY A 442 -48.00 48.30 -42.59
N TYR A 443 -47.08 49.18 -42.19
CA TYR A 443 -45.80 48.81 -41.57
C TYR A 443 -45.24 50.02 -40.80
N LEU A 444 -45.22 49.95 -39.46
CA LEU A 444 -44.49 50.86 -38.57
C LEU A 444 -43.64 50.05 -37.59
#